data_AF-A0A0M8MK27-F1
#
_entry.id   AF-A0A0M8MK27-F1
#
_cell.length_a   1.000
_cell.length_b   1.000
_cell.length_c   1.000
_cell.angle_alpha   90.00
_cell.angle_beta   90.00
_cell.angle_gamma   90.00
#
_symmetry.space_group_name_H-M   'P 1'
#
loop_
_entity.id
_entity.type
_entity.pdbx_description
1 polymer ?
#
loop_
_entity_poly.entity_id
_entity_poly.type
_entity_poly.pdbx_seq_one_letter_code
_entity_poly.pdbx_strand_id
1 'polypeptide(L)'
;MIRIIYTLLAVLLLVSCGSDNKNPKAADLAGNWKMVEMKDPDITIDFVKNELRANEGAKNAKQKMENMGNKVPDALVGTTISIKDSTLITAIKGVKGQPSTFRLEEKDGKTYMVIMPFDIQRAQVFIEGGKLHLKDESVNAETIMVKQD
;
A
#
# COMPACT_ATOMS: atom_id res chain seq x y z
N MET A 1 -60.29 -12.41 -3.93
CA MET A 1 -59.30 -12.33 -2.83
C MET A 1 -57.99 -12.88 -3.39
N ILE A 2 -57.04 -12.09 -3.91
CA ILE A 2 -56.14 -11.07 -3.32
C ILE A 2 -55.19 -11.64 -2.25
N ARG A 3 -53.92 -11.81 -2.69
CA ARG A 3 -52.60 -11.66 -2.01
C ARG A 3 -52.18 -12.67 -0.93
N ILE A 4 -51.10 -13.42 -1.22
CA ILE A 4 -49.77 -13.46 -0.55
C ILE A 4 -48.84 -14.19 -1.55
N ILE A 5 -48.04 -13.50 -2.38
CA ILE A 5 -46.74 -12.85 -2.12
C ILE A 5 -45.61 -13.86 -1.91
N TYR A 6 -44.85 -14.06 -2.99
CA TYR A 6 -43.39 -14.20 -3.05
C TYR A 6 -42.66 -14.32 -1.71
N THR A 7 -42.25 -15.52 -1.33
CA THR A 7 -41.17 -15.71 -0.34
C THR A 7 -40.59 -17.12 -0.51
N LEU A 8 -39.65 -17.26 -1.45
CA LEU A 8 -38.38 -17.97 -1.23
C LEU A 8 -37.44 -17.82 -2.45
N LEU A 9 -37.49 -16.65 -3.11
CA LEU A 9 -36.45 -16.20 -4.06
C LEU A 9 -35.53 -15.19 -3.35
N ALA A 10 -35.16 -15.51 -2.10
CA ALA A 10 -34.36 -14.67 -1.20
C ALA A 10 -33.33 -15.51 -0.42
N VAL A 11 -32.84 -16.59 -1.03
CA VAL A 11 -31.49 -17.12 -0.76
C VAL A 11 -30.62 -16.81 -1.97
N LEU A 12 -30.78 -15.56 -2.44
CA LEU A 12 -29.77 -14.83 -3.20
C LEU A 12 -28.77 -14.30 -2.17
N LEU A 13 -27.50 -14.29 -2.55
CA LEU A 13 -26.35 -13.80 -1.79
C LEU A 13 -25.79 -14.80 -0.78
N LEU A 14 -25.50 -16.01 -1.30
CA LEU A 14 -24.26 -16.66 -0.91
C LEU A 14 -23.14 -15.63 -1.04
N VAL A 15 -22.61 -15.31 0.14
CA VAL A 15 -21.47 -14.47 0.43
C VAL A 15 -20.27 -15.01 -0.33
N SER A 16 -20.14 -14.64 -1.60
CA SER A 16 -18.82 -14.43 -2.17
C SER A 16 -18.32 -13.13 -1.54
N CYS A 17 -17.69 -13.23 -0.37
CA CYS A 17 -16.58 -12.35 -0.03
C CYS A 17 -15.48 -12.60 -1.07
N GLY A 18 -15.75 -12.17 -2.31
CA GLY A 18 -14.70 -11.88 -3.25
C GLY A 18 -13.97 -10.71 -2.63
N SER A 19 -12.71 -10.94 -2.26
CA SER A 19 -11.71 -9.89 -2.17
C SER A 19 -11.69 -9.22 -3.54
N ASP A 20 -12.60 -8.26 -3.75
CA ASP A 20 -12.55 -7.37 -4.90
C ASP A 20 -11.23 -6.59 -4.71
N ASN A 21 -10.17 -7.03 -5.39
CA ASN A 21 -9.04 -6.19 -5.72
C ASN A 21 -9.58 -5.08 -6.63
N LYS A 22 -10.30 -4.11 -6.05
CA LYS A 22 -10.78 -2.94 -6.77
C LYS A 22 -9.55 -2.10 -7.05
N ASN A 23 -9.28 -1.90 -8.32
CA ASN A 23 -8.41 -0.84 -8.80
C ASN A 23 -8.81 0.47 -8.10
N PRO A 24 -7.95 1.00 -7.20
CA PRO A 24 -8.34 2.13 -6.38
C PRO A 24 -8.47 3.38 -7.25
N LYS A 25 -9.54 4.14 -7.03
CA LYS A 25 -9.69 5.49 -7.56
C LYS A 25 -8.99 6.48 -6.63
N ALA A 26 -8.72 7.69 -7.10
CA ALA A 26 -8.09 8.73 -6.29
C ALA A 26 -8.84 9.00 -4.97
N ALA A 27 -10.18 8.92 -4.99
CA ALA A 27 -11.02 9.06 -3.81
C ALA A 27 -10.80 7.94 -2.77
N ASP A 28 -10.50 6.71 -3.20
CA ASP A 28 -10.25 5.57 -2.31
C ASP A 28 -8.90 5.73 -1.57
N LEU A 29 -7.94 6.42 -2.23
CA LEU A 29 -6.62 6.70 -1.68
C LEU A 29 -6.60 7.91 -0.73
N ALA A 30 -7.66 8.73 -0.72
CA ALA A 30 -7.69 9.95 0.08
C ALA A 30 -7.57 9.65 1.58
N GLY A 31 -6.70 10.40 2.27
CA GLY A 31 -6.47 10.28 3.70
C GLY A 31 -5.00 10.39 4.09
N ASN A 32 -4.76 10.22 5.39
CA ASN A 32 -3.42 10.12 5.95
C ASN A 32 -3.08 8.64 6.14
N TRP A 33 -1.90 8.24 5.67
CA TRP A 33 -1.44 6.85 5.73
C TRP A 33 -0.10 6.81 6.43
N LYS A 34 0.08 5.86 7.34
CA LYS A 34 1.34 5.63 8.04
C LYS A 34 1.99 4.35 7.52
N MET A 35 3.27 4.43 7.19
CA MET A 35 4.07 3.26 6.81
C MET A 35 4.17 2.30 8.00
N VAL A 36 3.89 1.02 7.77
CA VAL A 36 3.97 -0.03 8.81
C VAL A 36 4.91 -1.15 8.44
N GLU A 37 5.05 -1.45 7.15
CA GLU A 37 5.92 -2.54 6.70
C GLU A 37 6.52 -2.17 5.34
N MET A 38 7.78 -2.56 5.12
CA MET A 38 8.42 -2.55 3.81
C MET A 38 9.03 -3.92 3.55
N LYS A 39 8.76 -4.46 2.37
CA LYS A 39 9.23 -5.77 1.91
C LYS A 39 10.03 -5.58 0.66
N ASP A 40 11.09 -6.37 0.53
CA ASP A 40 11.77 -6.62 -0.74
C ASP A 40 12.12 -8.10 -0.81
N PRO A 41 12.82 -8.60 -1.85
CA PRO A 41 13.12 -10.02 -1.95
C PRO A 41 13.97 -10.57 -0.80
N ASP A 42 14.83 -9.75 -0.21
CA ASP A 42 15.84 -10.19 0.76
C ASP A 42 15.38 -10.01 2.20
N ILE A 43 14.70 -8.91 2.49
CA ILE A 43 14.35 -8.51 3.86
C ILE A 43 12.92 -7.99 3.97
N THR A 44 12.41 -8.03 5.20
CA THR A 44 11.22 -7.29 5.60
C THR A 44 11.56 -6.39 6.78
N ILE A 45 11.06 -5.15 6.74
CA ILE A 45 11.15 -4.17 7.82
C ILE A 45 9.74 -3.95 8.39
N ASP A 46 9.53 -4.25 9.67
CA ASP A 46 8.31 -3.94 10.42
C ASP A 46 8.57 -2.69 11.27
N PHE A 47 7.99 -1.56 10.86
CA PHE A 47 8.16 -0.27 11.54
C PHE A 47 7.33 -0.15 12.81
N VAL A 48 6.35 -1.04 13.03
CA VAL A 48 5.51 -1.04 14.23
C VAL A 48 6.21 -1.79 15.35
N LYS A 49 6.80 -2.94 15.04
CA LYS A 49 7.58 -3.75 15.98
C LYS A 49 9.03 -3.31 16.09
N ASN A 50 9.47 -2.42 15.21
CA ASN A 50 10.87 -2.02 15.07
C ASN A 50 11.79 -3.22 14.80
N GLU A 51 11.35 -4.09 13.88
CA GLU A 51 12.02 -5.34 13.55
C GLU A 51 12.52 -5.35 12.11
N LEU A 52 13.71 -5.91 11.91
CA LEU A 52 14.28 -6.21 10.61
C LEU A 52 14.52 -7.72 10.52
N ARG A 53 13.91 -8.38 9.53
CA ARG A 53 14.00 -9.83 9.35
C ARG A 53 14.47 -10.20 7.94
N ALA A 54 15.29 -11.24 7.85
CA ALA A 54 15.60 -11.89 6.59
C ALA A 54 14.38 -12.66 6.09
N ASN A 55 14.13 -12.60 4.78
CA ASN A 55 13.09 -13.43 4.17
C ASN A 55 13.59 -14.85 3.94
N GLU A 56 12.68 -15.81 3.98
CA GLU A 56 13.00 -17.21 3.73
C GLU A 56 13.55 -17.40 2.30
N GLY A 57 14.67 -18.13 2.18
CA GLY A 57 15.32 -18.39 0.89
C GLY A 57 16.10 -17.20 0.30
N ALA A 58 16.16 -16.06 0.98
CA ALA A 58 16.90 -14.89 0.51
C ALA A 58 18.41 -15.13 0.52
N LYS A 59 19.05 -14.94 -0.63
CA LYS A 59 20.51 -15.14 -0.78
C LYS A 59 21.33 -13.98 -0.24
N ASN A 60 20.81 -12.75 -0.31
CA ASN A 60 21.57 -11.54 0.03
C ASN A 60 21.12 -10.89 1.34
N ALA A 61 20.18 -11.51 2.08
CA ALA A 61 19.63 -10.95 3.31
C ALA A 61 20.71 -10.56 4.32
N LYS A 62 21.69 -11.44 4.57
CA LYS A 62 22.77 -11.16 5.52
C LYS A 62 23.55 -9.90 5.15
N GLN A 63 24.04 -9.82 3.91
CA GLN A 63 24.81 -8.66 3.44
C GLN A 63 23.97 -7.38 3.51
N LYS A 64 22.70 -7.45 3.15
CA LYS A 64 21.79 -6.30 3.18
C LYS A 64 21.49 -5.82 4.60
N MET A 65 21.22 -6.74 5.51
CA MET A 65 21.04 -6.42 6.93
C MET A 65 22.30 -5.80 7.53
N GLU A 66 23.49 -6.34 7.21
CA GLU A 66 24.78 -5.77 7.60
C GLU A 66 24.95 -4.34 7.07
N ASN A 67 24.65 -4.08 5.79
CA ASN A 67 24.71 -2.75 5.19
C ASN A 67 23.77 -1.74 5.86
N MET A 68 22.65 -2.19 6.44
CA MET A 68 21.73 -1.36 7.21
C MET A 68 22.06 -1.30 8.71
N GLY A 69 23.11 -2.00 9.16
CA GLY A 69 23.52 -2.05 10.56
C GLY A 69 22.60 -2.89 11.45
N ASN A 70 21.91 -3.89 10.89
CA ASN A 70 21.00 -4.81 11.58
C ASN A 70 19.88 -4.11 12.38
N LYS A 71 19.44 -2.94 11.92
CA LYS A 71 18.38 -2.17 12.57
C LYS A 71 17.41 -1.59 11.56
N VAL A 72 16.21 -1.28 12.04
CA VAL A 72 15.24 -0.49 11.27
C VAL A 72 15.83 0.92 11.07
N PRO A 73 15.79 1.46 9.84
CA PRO A 73 16.24 2.82 9.59
C PRO A 73 15.38 3.83 10.36
N ASP A 74 15.94 4.46 11.39
CA ASP A 74 15.21 5.42 12.24
C ASP A 74 14.51 6.50 11.39
N ALA A 75 15.18 6.95 10.32
CA ALA A 75 14.67 7.94 9.38
C ALA A 75 13.25 7.59 8.87
N LEU A 76 12.96 6.32 8.65
CA LEU A 76 11.70 5.87 8.07
C LEU A 76 10.62 5.60 9.12
N VAL A 77 10.98 5.49 10.40
CA VAL A 77 10.02 5.27 11.49
C VAL A 77 9.08 6.48 11.59
N GLY A 78 7.78 6.20 11.54
CA GLY A 78 6.76 7.25 11.56
C GLY A 78 6.58 7.98 10.23
N THR A 79 7.10 7.45 9.12
CA THR A 79 6.82 7.99 7.79
C THR A 79 5.33 7.93 7.49
N THR A 80 4.79 9.05 7.00
CA THR A 80 3.39 9.17 6.58
C THR A 80 3.30 9.72 5.17
N ILE A 81 2.20 9.42 4.49
CA ILE A 81 1.76 10.15 3.29
C ILE A 81 0.37 10.70 3.52
N SER A 82 0.16 11.96 3.14
CA SER A 82 -1.16 12.58 3.07
C SER A 82 -1.55 12.67 1.61
N ILE A 83 -2.66 12.04 1.25
CA ILE A 83 -3.24 12.06 -0.10
C ILE A 83 -4.53 12.87 -0.04
N LYS A 84 -4.60 13.92 -0.85
CA LYS A 84 -5.80 14.71 -1.05
C LYS A 84 -5.90 15.10 -2.52
N ASP A 85 -7.06 14.85 -3.13
CA ASP A 85 -7.27 15.06 -4.56
C ASP A 85 -6.20 14.30 -5.38
N SER A 86 -5.41 15.02 -6.18
CA SER A 86 -4.28 14.47 -6.94
C SER A 86 -2.92 14.89 -6.35
N THR A 87 -2.89 15.28 -5.08
CA THR A 87 -1.68 15.71 -4.36
C THR A 87 -1.31 14.71 -3.27
N LEU A 88 -0.03 14.37 -3.23
CA LEU A 88 0.60 13.56 -2.20
C LEU A 88 1.65 14.40 -1.47
N ILE A 89 1.62 14.35 -0.14
CA ILE A 89 2.63 14.97 0.72
C ILE A 89 3.23 13.89 1.61
N THR A 90 4.48 13.55 1.39
CA THR A 90 5.23 12.63 2.26
C THR A 90 5.74 13.40 3.48
N ALA A 91 5.69 12.81 4.67
CA ALA A 91 6.37 13.33 5.85
C ALA A 91 7.25 12.24 6.47
N ILE A 92 8.49 12.59 6.79
CA ILE A 92 9.51 11.69 7.34
C ILE A 92 9.98 12.29 8.66
N LYS A 93 9.84 11.57 9.78
CA LYS A 93 10.13 12.09 11.15
C LYS A 93 9.50 13.46 11.43
N GLY A 94 8.28 13.72 10.95
CA GLY A 94 7.60 15.00 11.13
C GLY A 94 8.11 16.13 10.23
N VAL A 95 9.17 15.91 9.45
CA VAL A 95 9.56 16.82 8.36
C VAL A 95 8.62 16.57 7.19
N LYS A 96 7.75 17.53 6.90
CA LYS A 96 6.90 17.49 5.71
C LYS A 96 7.76 17.73 4.48
N GLY A 97 7.71 16.79 3.55
CA GLY A 97 8.24 16.93 2.22
C GLY A 97 7.44 17.91 1.39
N GLN A 98 7.96 18.24 0.21
CA GLN A 98 7.26 19.09 -0.75
C GLN A 98 6.05 18.34 -1.33
N PRO A 99 4.91 19.03 -1.52
CA PRO A 99 3.77 18.46 -2.22
C PRO A 99 4.19 17.99 -3.62
N SER A 100 3.81 16.77 -3.95
CA SER A 100 3.98 16.21 -5.30
C SER A 100 2.61 15.88 -5.87
N THR A 101 2.44 16.04 -7.18
CA THR A 101 1.21 15.60 -7.84
C THR A 101 1.38 14.16 -8.31
N PHE A 102 0.28 13.41 -8.27
CA PHE A 102 0.25 12.06 -8.83
C PHE A 102 -0.93 11.92 -9.78
N ARG A 103 -0.82 10.93 -10.65
CA ARG A 103 -1.94 10.43 -11.46
C ARG A 103 -1.99 8.92 -11.36
N LEU A 104 -3.17 8.38 -11.61
CA LEU A 104 -3.40 6.94 -11.66
C LEU A 104 -3.50 6.51 -13.12
N GLU A 105 -2.75 5.47 -13.49
CA GLU A 105 -2.83 4.81 -14.79
C GLU A 105 -3.36 3.39 -14.60
N GLU A 106 -4.30 2.97 -15.44
CA GLU A 106 -4.69 1.56 -15.53
C GLU A 106 -3.90 0.89 -16.64
N LYS A 107 -3.28 -0.24 -16.33
CA LYS A 107 -2.56 -1.07 -17.29
C LYS A 107 -2.66 -2.54 -16.89
N ASP A 108 -2.98 -3.41 -17.83
CA ASP A 108 -3.07 -4.86 -17.63
C ASP A 108 -3.99 -5.26 -16.46
N GLY A 109 -5.07 -4.49 -16.26
CA GLY A 109 -6.03 -4.69 -15.16
C GLY A 109 -5.55 -4.24 -13.79
N LYS A 110 -4.38 -3.60 -13.67
CA LYS A 110 -3.82 -3.06 -12.43
C LYS A 110 -3.78 -1.52 -12.47
N THR A 111 -3.87 -0.89 -11.30
CA THR A 111 -3.66 0.56 -11.14
C THR A 111 -2.24 0.87 -10.72
N TYR A 112 -1.63 1.86 -11.37
CA TYR A 112 -0.30 2.37 -11.08
C TYR A 112 -0.36 3.85 -10.70
N MET A 113 0.32 4.22 -9.62
CA MET A 113 0.53 5.62 -9.24
C MET A 113 1.83 6.12 -9.87
N VAL A 114 1.72 7.22 -10.58
CA VAL A 114 2.84 7.91 -11.22
C VAL A 114 3.01 9.27 -10.56
N ILE A 115 4.16 9.49 -9.92
CA ILE A 115 4.49 10.76 -9.25
C ILE A 115 5.16 11.71 -10.26
N MET A 116 4.56 12.88 -10.45
CA MET A 116 5.02 13.92 -11.38
C MET A 116 6.02 14.86 -10.67
N PRO A 117 6.97 15.47 -11.40
CA PRO A 117 7.20 15.35 -12.86
C PRO A 117 8.09 14.16 -13.23
N PHE A 118 8.45 13.32 -12.26
CA PHE A 118 9.54 12.38 -12.45
C PHE A 118 9.19 11.23 -13.38
N ASP A 119 7.91 10.85 -13.56
CA ASP A 119 7.38 9.79 -14.46
C ASP A 119 8.08 8.40 -14.40
N ILE A 120 9.12 8.27 -13.59
CA ILE A 120 10.03 7.13 -13.47
C ILE A 120 9.55 6.17 -12.39
N GLN A 121 8.95 6.69 -11.31
CA GLN A 121 8.47 5.86 -10.21
C GLN A 121 7.00 5.49 -10.44
N ARG A 122 6.79 4.27 -10.90
CA ARG A 122 5.47 3.65 -11.10
C ARG A 122 5.29 2.53 -10.10
N ALA A 123 4.61 2.83 -9.00
CA ALA A 123 4.20 1.80 -8.06
C ALA A 123 2.80 1.31 -8.43
N GLN A 124 2.59 0.01 -8.53
CA GLN A 124 1.25 -0.56 -8.49
C GLN A 124 0.62 -0.19 -7.14
N VAL A 125 -0.63 0.27 -7.17
CA VAL A 125 -1.36 0.70 -5.97
C VAL A 125 -2.66 -0.08 -5.84
N PHE A 126 -2.90 -0.60 -4.65
CA PHE A 126 -4.13 -1.32 -4.31
C PHE A 126 -4.44 -1.24 -2.82
N ILE A 127 -5.71 -1.48 -2.46
CA ILE A 127 -6.17 -1.58 -1.08
C ILE A 127 -6.49 -3.05 -0.78
N GLU A 128 -5.83 -3.63 0.22
CA GLU A 128 -6.09 -4.99 0.68
C GLU A 128 -6.18 -5.00 2.20
N GLY A 129 -7.23 -5.61 2.76
CA GLY A 129 -7.43 -5.68 4.21
C GLY A 129 -7.45 -4.30 4.91
N GLY A 130 -7.91 -3.25 4.22
CA GLY A 130 -7.93 -1.87 4.72
C GLY A 130 -6.57 -1.18 4.74
N LYS A 131 -5.53 -1.78 4.15
CA LYS A 131 -4.18 -1.24 4.04
C LYS A 131 -3.93 -0.75 2.63
N LEU A 132 -3.11 0.29 2.51
CA LEU A 132 -2.60 0.78 1.23
C LEU A 132 -1.30 0.07 0.90
N HIS A 133 -1.25 -0.54 -0.28
CA HIS A 133 -0.08 -1.22 -0.80
C HIS A 133 0.49 -0.42 -1.98
N LEU A 134 1.80 -0.17 -1.94
CA LEU A 134 2.56 0.44 -3.01
C LEU A 134 3.65 -0.55 -3.42
N LYS A 135 3.47 -1.22 -4.56
CA LYS A 135 4.36 -2.28 -5.04
C LYS A 135 5.14 -1.83 -6.27
N ASP A 136 6.46 -1.85 -6.18
CA ASP A 136 7.36 -1.64 -7.31
C ASP A 136 7.81 -3.00 -7.86
N GLU A 137 7.27 -3.38 -9.03
CA GLU A 137 7.59 -4.65 -9.68
C GLU A 137 9.02 -4.70 -10.23
N SER A 138 9.68 -3.55 -10.47
CA SER A 138 11.03 -3.52 -11.03
C SER A 138 12.09 -4.00 -10.05
N VAL A 139 11.86 -3.76 -8.77
CA VAL A 139 12.74 -4.18 -7.66
C VAL A 139 12.07 -5.22 -6.75
N ASN A 140 10.86 -5.65 -7.11
CA ASN A 140 10.00 -6.55 -6.34
C ASN A 140 9.89 -6.12 -4.86
N ALA A 141 9.69 -4.82 -4.65
CA ALA A 141 9.53 -4.21 -3.33
C ALA A 141 8.09 -3.77 -3.12
N GLU A 142 7.65 -3.80 -1.86
CA GLU A 142 6.31 -3.41 -1.47
C GLU A 142 6.36 -2.61 -0.18
N THR A 143 5.67 -1.47 -0.18
CA THR A 143 5.40 -0.67 1.02
C THR A 143 3.95 -0.83 1.41
N ILE A 144 3.72 -1.10 2.69
CA ILE A 144 2.38 -1.30 3.26
C ILE A 144 2.12 -0.20 4.28
N MET A 145 0.95 0.41 4.17
CA MET A 145 0.56 1.54 4.99
C MET A 145 -0.85 1.34 5.58
N VAL A 146 -1.06 1.86 6.78
CA VAL A 146 -2.37 1.86 7.46
C VAL A 146 -2.94 3.27 7.47
N LYS A 147 -4.26 3.39 7.34
CA LYS A 147 -4.93 4.68 7.44
C LYS A 147 -4.82 5.21 8.87
N GLN A 148 -4.61 6.52 9.02
CA GLN A 148 -4.63 7.21 10.30
C GLN A 148 -5.97 7.96 10.43
N ASP A 149 -6.54 7.89 11.64
CA ASP A 149 -7.73 8.65 12.03
C ASP A 149 -7.45 10.15 12.18
#